data_AF-A0A367Q4G9-F1
#
_entry.id   AF-A0A367Q4G9-F1
#
_cell.length_a   1.000
_cell.length_b   1.000
_cell.length_c   1.000
_cell.angle_alpha   90.00
_cell.angle_beta   90.00
_cell.angle_gamma   90.00
#
_symmetry.space_group_name_H-M   'P 1'
#
loop_
_entity.id
_entity.type
_entity.pdbx_description
1 polymer ?
#
loop_
_entity_poly.entity_id
_entity_poly.type
_entity_poly.pdbx_seq_one_letter_code
_entity_poly.pdbx_strand_id
1 'polypeptide(L)' 'MKTIEELKIRIQELSKQAVELRQQASKVYLTNQEQAKQFRQQAREAIKRCQVLIQELKRQQFSS' A
#
# COMPACT_ATOMS: atom_id res chain seq x y z
N MET A 1 -19.15 4.25 -8.39
CA MET A 1 -18.58 4.01 -7.04
C MET A 1 -17.93 2.64 -7.06
N LYS A 2 -16.75 2.48 -6.45
CA LYS A 2 -16.23 1.12 -6.18
C LYS A 2 -17.09 0.49 -5.10
N THR A 3 -17.34 -0.82 -5.21
CA THR A 3 -18.07 -1.54 -4.16
C THR A 3 -17.23 -1.67 -2.89
N ILE A 4 -17.88 -1.89 -1.75
CA ILE A 4 -17.19 -2.17 -0.48
C ILE A 4 -16.19 -3.34 -0.63
N GLU A 5 -16.56 -4.37 -1.40
CA GLU A 5 -15.72 -5.54 -1.62
C GLU A 5 -14.48 -5.21 -2.45
N GLU A 6 -14.64 -4.42 -3.53
CA GLU A 6 -13.51 -3.93 -4.33
C GLU A 6 -12.55 -3.07 -3.52
N LEU A 7 -13.06 -2.26 -2.59
CA LEU A 7 -12.23 -1.47 -1.68
C LEU A 7 -11.40 -2.37 -0.76
N LYS A 8 -12.01 -3.39 -0.16
CA LYS A 8 -11.32 -4.36 0.71
C LYS A 8 -10.23 -5.12 -0.04
N ILE A 9 -10.56 -5.67 -1.21
CA ILE A 9 -9.60 -6.38 -2.08
C ILE A 9 -8.42 -5.47 -2.38
N ARG A 10 -8.68 -4.23 -2.80
CA ARG A 10 -7.62 -3.30 -3.17
C ARG A 10 -6.73 -2.88 -1.98
N ILE A 11 -7.31 -2.73 -0.79
CA ILE A 11 -6.55 -2.46 0.44
C ILE A 11 -5.62 -3.63 0.74
N GLN A 12 -6.09 -4.87 0.59
CA GLN A 12 -5.27 -6.07 0.85
C GLN A 12 -4.11 -6.18 -0.14
N GLU A 13 -4.36 -5.98 -1.44
CA GLU A 13 -3.32 -5.97 -2.47
C GLU A 13 -2.24 -4.92 -2.20
N LEU A 14 -2.64 -3.67 -1.93
CA LEU A 14 -1.71 -2.58 -1.66
C LEU A 14 -0.91 -2.83 -0.37
N SER A 15 -1.53 -3.44 0.64
CA SER A 15 -0.85 -3.81 1.89
C SER A 15 0.21 -4.89 1.64
N LYS A 16 -0.12 -5.92 0.85
CA LYS A 16 0.84 -6.95 0.42
C LYS A 16 2.00 -6.34 -0.37
N GLN A 17 1.69 -5.47 -1.33
CA GLN A 17 2.68 -4.78 -2.15
C GLN A 17 3.63 -3.93 -1.28
N ALA A 18 3.11 -3.21 -0.28
CA ALA A 18 3.95 -2.41 0.61
C ALA A 18 4.92 -3.27 1.43
N VAL A 19 4.49 -4.45 1.89
CA VAL A 19 5.35 -5.40 2.62
C VAL A 19 6.44 -5.96 1.71
N GLU A 20 6.08 -6.41 0.51
CA GLU A 20 7.03 -6.95 -0.47
C GLU A 20 8.09 -5.92 -0.86
N LEU A 21 7.68 -4.68 -1.13
CA LEU A 21 8.59 -3.58 -1.44
C LEU A 21 9.55 -3.28 -0.27
N ARG A 22 9.07 -3.33 0.98
CA ARG A 22 9.95 -3.18 2.16
C ARG A 22 10.95 -4.32 2.28
N GLN A 23 10.54 -5.55 2.00
CA GLN A 23 11.44 -6.70 1.99
C GLN A 23 12.49 -6.57 0.87
N GLN A 24 12.08 -6.19 -0.34
CA GLN A 24 12.99 -5.93 -1.46
C GLN A 24 13.99 -4.82 -1.13
N ALA A 25 13.52 -3.72 -0.54
CA ALA A 25 14.39 -2.64 -0.08
C ALA A 25 15.44 -3.12 0.93
N SER A 26 15.08 -4.03 1.85
CA SER A 26 16.01 -4.61 2.81
C SER A 26 17.06 -5.47 2.11
N LYS A 27 16.64 -6.33 1.17
CA LYS A 27 17.52 -7.23 0.42
C LYS A 27 18.59 -6.49 -0.38
N VAL A 28 18.23 -5.36 -1.01
CA VAL A 28 19.16 -4.61 -1.86
C VAL A 28 19.87 -3.47 -1.13
N TYR A 29 19.59 -3.21 0.15
CA TYR A 29 20.14 -2.05 0.85
C TYR A 29 21.67 -2.01 0.88
N LEU A 30 22.31 -3.15 1.13
CA LEU A 30 23.77 -3.23 1.25
C LEU A 30 24.48 -3.15 -0.10
N THR A 31 23.82 -3.55 -1.18
CA THR A 31 24.41 -3.64 -2.53
C THR A 31 24.01 -2.48 -3.44
N ASN A 32 22.84 -1.88 -3.20
CA ASN A 32 22.30 -0.77 -4.00
C ASN A 32 21.34 0.09 -3.16
N GLN A 33 21.89 1.12 -2.51
CA GLN A 33 21.13 2.02 -1.64
C GLN A 33 20.10 2.87 -2.39
N GLU A 34 20.39 3.26 -3.63
CA GLU A 34 19.46 4.05 -4.44
C GLU A 34 18.21 3.23 -4.79
N GLN A 35 18.40 2.00 -5.23
CA GLN A 35 17.29 1.07 -5.48
C GLN A 35 16.51 0.77 -4.20
N ALA A 36 17.19 0.59 -3.06
CA ALA A 36 16.53 0.44 -1.77
C ALA A 36 15.67 1.67 -1.40
N LYS A 37 16.14 2.88 -1.69
CA LYS A 37 15.41 4.13 -1.48
C LYS A 37 14.15 4.19 -2.36
N GLN A 38 14.25 3.79 -3.63
CA GLN A 38 13.12 3.71 -4.56
C GLN A 38 12.05 2.74 -4.05
N PHE A 39 12.43 1.51 -3.65
CA PHE A 39 11.50 0.55 -3.07
C PHE A 39 10.83 1.06 -1.79
N ARG A 40 11.57 1.72 -0.89
CA ARG A 40 10.99 2.35 0.31
C ARG A 40 9.99 3.45 -0.04
N GLN A 41 10.26 4.24 -1.09
CA GLN A 41 9.35 5.27 -1.56
C GLN A 41 8.06 4.66 -2.11
N GLN A 42 8.16 3.66 -2.98
CA GLN A 42 7.01 2.94 -3.52
C GLN A 42 6.18 2.30 -2.39
N ALA A 43 6.83 1.72 -1.37
CA ALA A 43 6.13 1.16 -0.21
C ALA A 43 5.33 2.23 0.57
N ARG A 44 5.89 3.44 0.74
CA ARG A 44 5.18 4.55 1.38
C ARG A 44 3.97 5.00 0.55
N GLU A 45 4.11 5.05 -0.77
CA GLU A 45 3.01 5.40 -1.67
C GLU A 45 1.89 4.37 -1.63
N ALA A 46 2.23 3.07 -1.61
CA ALA A 46 1.25 2.00 -1.45
C ALA A 46 0.48 2.11 -0.12
N ILE A 47 1.17 2.38 0.99
CA ILE A 47 0.54 2.61 2.30
C ILE A 47 -0.37 3.84 2.28
N LYS A 48 0.08 4.94 1.67
CA LYS A 48 -0.74 6.17 1.55
C LYS A 48 -2.02 5.88 0.77
N ARG A 49 -1.94 5.08 -0.31
CA ARG A 49 -3.11 4.64 -1.07
C ARG A 49 -4.03 3.74 -0.23
N CYS A 50 -3.49 2.81 0.58
CA CYS A 50 -4.30 2.04 1.53
C CYS A 50 -5.09 2.95 2.47
N GLN A 51 -4.44 3.96 3.06
CA GLN A 51 -5.09 4.87 4.02
C GLN A 51 -6.27 5.63 3.39
N VAL A 52 -6.10 6.11 2.15
CA VAL A 52 -7.18 6.76 1.40
C VAL A 52 -8.36 5.81 1.18
N LEU A 53 -8.09 4.56 0.76
CA LEU A 53 -9.14 3.57 0.53
C LEU A 53 -9.83 3.13 1.82
N ILE A 54 -9.11 3.04 2.94
CA ILE A 54 -9.69 2.77 4.26
C ILE A 54 -10.63 3.90 4.68
N GLN A 55 -10.24 5.16 4.46
CA GLN A 55 -11.11 6.30 4.74
C GLN A 55 -12.37 6.27 3.88
N GLU A 56 -12.24 5.96 2.60
CA GLU A 56 -13.38 5.80 1.69
C GLU A 56 -14.30 4.66 2.14
N LEU A 57 -13.73 3.50 2.50
CA LEU A 57 -14.48 2.36 3.01
C LEU A 57 -15.28 2.73 4.27
N LYS A 58 -14.67 3.46 5.21
CA LYS A 58 -15.36 3.96 6.40
C LYS A 58 -16.52 4.88 6.02
N ARG A 59 -16.31 5.83 5.10
CA ARG A 59 -17.38 6.74 4.64
C ARG A 59 -18.56 5.96 4.06
N GLN A 60 -18.30 4.95 3.24
CA GLN A 60 -19.37 4.12 2.67
C GLN A 60 -20.12 3.29 3.73
N GLN A 61 -19.42 2.79 4.76
CA GLN A 61 -20.05 2.06 5.87
C GLN A 61 -20.92 2.94 6.77
N PHE A 62 -20.55 4.22 6.99
CA PHE A 62 -21.33 5.16 7.80
C PHE A 62 -22.40 5.92 7.02
N SER A 63 -22.40 5.82 5.69
CA SER A 63 -23.43 6.42 4.82
C SER A 63 -24.52 5.42 4.43
N SER A 64 -24.50 4.22 5.01
CA SER A 64 -25.49 3.14 4.81
C SER A 64 -26.43 3.01 5.99
#